data_AF-A0A952RLH5-F1
#
_entry.id   AF-A0A952RLH5-F1
#
_cell.length_a   1.000
_cell.length_b   1.000
_cell.length_c   1.000
_cell.angle_alpha   90.00
_cell.angle_beta   90.00
_cell.angle_gamma   90.00
#
_symmetry.space_group_name_H-M   'P 1'
#
loop_
_entity.id
_entity.type
_entity.pdbx_description
1 polymer ?
#
loop_
_entity_poly.entity_id
_entity_poly.type
_entity_poly.pdbx_seq_one_letter_code
_entity_poly.pdbx_strand_id
1 'polypeptide(L)'
;MSVAFDIRPPPPELAREDVRRGLVALLRRRVPSQEVDDLAQTILCDALQAGSIPSDPEDLRRWLVGIARHKIADYHRRATRVGKRSAGEAPLASCSSAPVAFEEREVLHRVLGDVRTRRDAETMEWLVREHGGERLADIAAENGLGAPVVRQRVSRLRRVLRSRWAGAVAVLVAIGAAAAFLGRPEIAIAPEKPVIVRAPEVPASASPEPLPPLLGDIAGEWVVQAVRPERELTANEQKMVDLYAKAARATVAGARITVRANAFADAWTVERVEGTTLVVVDDHGRRDRVDLVYARDKAGPRIDVRLPGHPRLAGHVTLRRAVH
;
A
#
# COMPACT_ATOMS: atom_id res chain seq x y z
N MET A 1 15.15 6.45 -61.29
CA MET A 1 15.17 7.27 -60.06
C MET A 1 15.57 6.36 -58.91
N SER A 2 16.82 6.42 -58.45
CA SER A 2 17.25 5.70 -57.24
C SER A 2 16.82 6.50 -56.02
N VAL A 3 15.91 5.94 -55.22
CA VAL A 3 15.60 6.47 -53.89
C VAL A 3 16.74 6.02 -52.98
N ALA A 4 17.64 6.94 -52.64
CA ALA A 4 18.65 6.70 -51.62
C ALA A 4 17.93 6.59 -50.27
N PHE A 5 17.78 5.38 -49.75
CA PHE A 5 17.35 5.16 -48.38
C PHE A 5 18.49 5.59 -47.46
N ASP A 6 18.32 6.72 -46.80
CA ASP A 6 19.19 7.14 -45.70
C ASP A 6 18.92 6.22 -44.50
N ILE A 7 19.62 5.08 -44.47
CA ILE A 7 19.56 4.13 -43.35
C ILE A 7 20.40 4.73 -42.23
N ARG A 8 19.82 5.67 -41.49
CA ARG A 8 20.42 6.15 -40.25
C ARG A 8 20.47 4.96 -39.28
N PRO A 9 21.66 4.57 -38.78
CA PRO A 9 21.74 3.47 -37.82
C PRO A 9 20.88 3.81 -36.59
N PRO A 10 20.13 2.84 -36.05
CA PRO A 10 19.32 3.09 -34.86
C PRO A 10 20.24 3.52 -33.71
N PRO A 11 19.76 4.40 -32.82
CA PRO A 11 20.51 4.78 -31.63
C PRO A 11 20.90 3.52 -30.86
N PRO A 12 22.18 3.37 -30.46
CA PRO A 12 22.67 2.16 -29.80
C PRO A 12 21.95 1.89 -28.49
N GLU A 13 21.33 2.90 -27.87
CA GLU A 13 20.61 2.79 -26.62
C GLU A 13 19.27 2.02 -26.75
N LEU A 14 18.57 2.16 -27.89
CA LEU A 14 17.32 1.44 -28.15
C LEU A 14 17.54 0.00 -28.64
N ALA A 15 18.70 -0.28 -29.24
CA ALA A 15 19.06 -1.59 -29.76
C ALA A 15 19.46 -2.61 -28.67
N ARG A 16 19.48 -2.19 -27.39
CA ARG A 16 19.90 -3.05 -26.29
C ARG A 16 18.84 -4.10 -25.95
N GLU A 17 19.29 -5.32 -25.74
CA GLU A 17 18.42 -6.46 -25.43
C GLU A 17 17.73 -6.34 -24.05
N ASP A 18 18.33 -5.63 -23.09
CA ASP A 18 17.73 -5.36 -21.79
C ASP A 18 16.48 -4.45 -21.90
N VAL A 19 16.54 -3.45 -22.78
CA VAL A 19 15.41 -2.55 -23.08
C VAL A 19 14.26 -3.33 -23.72
N ARG A 20 14.55 -4.16 -24.73
CA ARG A 20 13.55 -5.01 -25.39
C ARG A 20 12.89 -5.97 -24.40
N ARG A 21 13.69 -6.66 -23.58
CA ARG A 21 13.19 -7.62 -22.58
C ARG A 21 12.31 -6.94 -21.53
N GLY A 22 12.71 -5.76 -21.05
CA GLY A 22 11.92 -4.97 -20.11
C GLY A 22 10.57 -4.53 -20.68
N LEU A 23 10.56 -4.07 -21.94
CA LEU A 23 9.34 -3.68 -22.64
C LEU A 23 8.38 -4.85 -22.84
N VAL A 24 8.88 -5.99 -23.34
CA VAL A 24 8.07 -7.21 -23.54
C VAL A 24 7.49 -7.72 -22.22
N ALA A 25 8.28 -7.71 -21.14
CA ALA A 25 7.82 -8.11 -19.81
C ALA A 25 6.70 -7.18 -19.28
N LEU A 26 6.79 -5.88 -19.56
CA LEU A 26 5.73 -4.91 -19.23
C LEU A 26 4.45 -5.17 -20.04
N LEU A 27 4.57 -5.41 -21.35
CA LEU A 27 3.44 -5.65 -22.25
C LEU A 27 2.70 -6.95 -21.91
N ARG A 28 3.41 -8.05 -21.65
CA ARG A 28 2.80 -9.36 -21.28
C ARG A 28 1.87 -9.29 -20.07
N ARG A 29 2.06 -8.31 -19.19
CA ARG A 29 1.20 -8.09 -18.01
C ARG A 29 -0.08 -7.31 -18.32
N ARG A 30 -0.21 -6.74 -19.53
CA ARG A 30 -1.17 -5.66 -19.84
C ARG A 30 -1.98 -5.88 -21.11
N VAL A 31 -1.50 -6.75 -22.02
CA VAL A 31 -2.14 -7.09 -23.28
C VAL A 31 -2.07 -8.60 -23.54
N PRO A 32 -2.98 -9.15 -24.37
CA PRO A 32 -2.93 -10.56 -24.76
C PRO A 32 -1.59 -10.92 -25.43
N SER A 33 -1.15 -12.17 -25.27
CA SER A 33 0.16 -12.62 -25.75
C SER A 33 0.37 -12.41 -27.25
N GLN A 34 -0.69 -12.53 -28.06
CA GLN A 34 -0.61 -12.33 -29.51
C GLN A 34 -0.33 -10.87 -29.92
N GLU A 35 -0.60 -9.90 -29.06
CA GLU A 35 -0.42 -8.46 -29.36
C GLU A 35 0.92 -7.91 -28.87
N VAL A 36 1.66 -8.70 -28.08
CA VAL A 36 2.85 -8.23 -27.38
C VAL A 36 3.95 -7.81 -28.35
N ASP A 37 4.24 -8.64 -29.35
CA ASP A 37 5.34 -8.38 -30.29
C ASP A 37 5.00 -7.21 -31.23
N ASP A 38 3.75 -7.14 -31.70
CA ASP A 38 3.27 -6.04 -32.56
C ASP A 38 3.28 -4.69 -31.83
N LEU A 39 2.84 -4.67 -30.56
CA LEU A 39 2.89 -3.46 -29.74
C LEU A 39 4.33 -3.08 -29.40
N ALA A 40 5.20 -4.05 -29.09
CA ALA A 40 6.61 -3.79 -28.83
C ALA A 40 7.28 -3.15 -30.05
N GLN A 41 7.04 -3.70 -31.25
CA GLN A 41 7.52 -3.13 -32.50
C GLN A 41 7.00 -1.72 -32.71
N THR A 42 5.69 -1.51 -32.54
CA THR A 42 5.07 -0.18 -32.72
C THR A 42 5.70 0.86 -31.78
N ILE A 43 5.90 0.50 -30.50
CA ILE A 43 6.50 1.40 -29.50
C ILE A 43 7.94 1.75 -29.86
N LEU A 44 8.73 0.77 -30.33
CA LEU A 44 10.10 1.01 -30.76
C LEU A 44 10.18 1.84 -32.03
N CYS A 45 9.28 1.64 -32.99
CA CYS A 45 9.19 2.48 -34.19
C CYS A 45 8.85 3.93 -33.83
N ASP A 46 7.87 4.15 -32.95
CA ASP A 46 7.52 5.48 -32.44
C ASP A 46 8.70 6.13 -31.70
N ALA A 47 9.44 5.35 -30.90
CA ALA A 47 10.63 5.83 -30.21
C ALA A 47 11.73 6.25 -31.20
N LEU A 48 11.93 5.50 -32.30
CA LEU A 48 12.89 5.85 -33.35
C LEU A 48 12.48 7.09 -34.15
N GLN A 49 11.18 7.36 -34.26
CA GLN A 49 10.65 8.56 -34.92
C GLN A 49 10.70 9.80 -34.02
N ALA A 50 10.92 9.64 -32.71
CA ALA A 50 11.00 10.76 -31.80
C ALA A 50 12.25 11.61 -32.11
N GLY A 51 12.06 12.94 -32.16
CA GLY A 51 13.16 13.87 -32.46
C GLY A 51 14.24 13.97 -31.38
N SER A 52 13.95 13.51 -30.16
CA SER A 52 14.91 13.44 -29.06
C SER A 52 14.73 12.15 -28.25
N ILE A 53 15.83 11.41 -28.10
CA ILE A 53 15.87 10.15 -27.36
C ILE A 53 16.82 10.37 -26.17
N PRO A 54 16.40 10.12 -24.92
CA PRO A 54 17.28 10.26 -23.76
C PRO A 54 18.50 9.34 -23.85
N SER A 55 19.69 9.88 -23.61
CA SER A 55 20.94 9.11 -23.59
C SER A 55 21.16 8.36 -22.28
N ASP A 56 20.59 8.85 -21.17
CA ASP A 56 20.67 8.18 -19.89
C ASP A 56 19.78 6.91 -19.87
N PRO A 57 20.30 5.73 -19.47
CA PRO A 57 19.53 4.48 -19.49
C PRO A 57 18.28 4.47 -18.61
N GLU A 58 18.26 5.18 -17.47
CA GLU A 58 17.08 5.23 -16.59
C GLU A 58 16.03 6.16 -17.18
N ASP A 59 16.43 7.32 -17.69
CA ASP A 59 15.53 8.25 -18.37
C ASP A 59 14.97 7.64 -19.64
N LEU A 60 15.78 6.89 -20.40
CA LEU A 60 15.33 6.14 -21.57
C LEU A 60 14.26 5.12 -21.20
N ARG A 61 14.49 4.33 -20.14
CA ARG A 61 13.49 3.36 -19.64
C ARG A 61 12.20 4.06 -19.26
N ARG A 62 12.28 5.15 -18.48
CA ARG A 62 11.12 5.91 -18.03
C ARG A 62 10.33 6.50 -19.19
N TRP A 63 11.04 7.07 -20.15
CA TRP A 63 10.49 7.66 -21.36
C TRP A 63 9.80 6.61 -22.24
N LEU A 64 10.45 5.46 -22.48
CA LEU A 64 9.89 4.35 -23.26
C LEU A 64 8.63 3.75 -22.60
N VAL A 65 8.62 3.65 -21.25
CA VAL A 65 7.42 3.27 -20.49
C VAL A 65 6.29 4.28 -20.70
N GLY A 66 6.60 5.58 -20.84
CA GLY A 66 5.64 6.61 -21.21
C GLY A 66 4.96 6.34 -22.56
N ILE A 67 5.75 6.07 -23.61
CA ILE A 67 5.25 5.72 -24.94
C ILE A 67 4.41 4.44 -24.87
N ALA A 68 4.91 3.41 -24.18
CA ALA A 68 4.23 2.13 -24.03
C ALA A 68 2.84 2.26 -23.40
N ARG A 69 2.71 3.09 -22.35
CA ARG A 69 1.42 3.35 -21.69
C ARG A 69 0.40 3.96 -22.64
N HIS A 70 0.80 4.93 -23.45
CA HIS A 70 -0.10 5.53 -24.46
C HIS A 70 -0.57 4.49 -25.47
N LYS A 71 0.35 3.65 -25.99
CA LYS A 71 0.00 2.59 -26.94
C LYS A 71 -0.91 1.52 -26.34
N ILE A 72 -0.67 1.10 -25.09
CA ILE A 72 -1.56 0.18 -24.36
C ILE A 72 -2.95 0.81 -24.21
N ALA A 73 -3.04 2.09 -23.82
CA ALA A 73 -4.32 2.77 -23.68
C ALA A 73 -5.08 2.83 -25.01
N ASP A 74 -4.40 3.15 -26.10
CA ASP A 74 -4.99 3.20 -27.44
C ASP A 74 -5.38 1.81 -27.96
N TYR A 75 -4.62 0.76 -27.64
CA TYR A 75 -5.02 -0.63 -27.88
C TYR A 75 -6.36 -0.94 -27.20
N HIS A 76 -6.50 -0.68 -25.90
CA HIS A 76 -7.74 -0.94 -25.16
C HIS A 76 -8.92 -0.07 -25.65
N ARG A 77 -8.67 1.19 -26.02
CA ARG A 77 -9.68 2.07 -26.65
C ARG A 77 -10.14 1.53 -28.01
N ARG A 78 -9.25 0.94 -28.81
CA ARG A 78 -9.60 0.30 -30.09
C ARG A 78 -10.35 -1.01 -29.87
N ALA A 79 -9.87 -1.88 -28.99
CA ALA A 79 -10.51 -3.14 -28.64
C ALA A 79 -11.96 -2.95 -28.15
N THR A 80 -12.20 -1.93 -27.32
CA THR A 80 -13.54 -1.59 -26.83
C THR A 80 -14.47 -1.12 -27.96
N ARG A 81 -13.96 -0.38 -28.94
CA ARG A 81 -14.73 0.08 -30.11
C ARG A 81 -15.06 -1.05 -31.09
N VAL A 82 -14.12 -1.98 -31.30
CA VAL A 82 -14.31 -3.15 -32.16
C VAL A 82 -15.26 -4.16 -31.53
N GLY A 83 -15.13 -4.42 -30.21
CA GLY A 83 -16.06 -5.27 -29.48
C GLY A 83 -17.49 -4.73 -29.45
N LYS A 84 -17.67 -3.39 -29.39
CA LYS A 84 -18.99 -2.75 -29.45
C LYS A 84 -19.62 -2.76 -30.85
N ARG A 85 -18.81 -2.83 -31.91
CA ARG A 85 -19.27 -2.90 -33.32
C ARG A 85 -19.51 -4.34 -33.81
N SER A 86 -18.87 -5.34 -33.19
CA SER A 86 -18.90 -6.74 -33.63
C SER A 86 -19.94 -7.60 -32.89
N ALA A 87 -20.93 -7.01 -32.21
CA ALA A 87 -22.00 -7.73 -31.52
C ALA A 87 -23.01 -8.44 -32.45
N GLY A 88 -22.64 -8.75 -33.70
CA GLY A 88 -23.48 -9.38 -34.72
C GLY A 88 -22.88 -10.60 -35.41
N GLU A 89 -21.62 -10.95 -35.16
CA GLU A 89 -21.02 -12.13 -35.78
C GLU A 89 -20.08 -12.80 -34.80
N ALA A 90 -20.33 -14.08 -34.50
CA ALA A 90 -19.57 -14.85 -33.55
C ALA A 90 -18.38 -15.54 -34.25
N PRO A 91 -17.14 -15.33 -33.76
CA PRO A 91 -16.09 -16.31 -33.97
C PRO A 91 -15.58 -16.90 -32.64
N LEU A 92 -15.57 -18.24 -32.66
CA LEU A 92 -14.73 -19.20 -31.96
C LEU A 92 -13.74 -18.67 -30.90
N ALA A 93 -13.99 -19.12 -29.66
CA ALA A 93 -13.04 -19.36 -28.57
C ALA A 93 -11.64 -18.72 -28.71
N SER A 94 -11.56 -17.41 -28.44
CA SER A 94 -10.32 -16.77 -28.01
C SER A 94 -10.38 -16.66 -26.49
N CYS A 95 -9.35 -17.18 -25.80
CA CYS A 95 -9.21 -17.11 -24.35
C CYS A 95 -9.43 -15.66 -23.88
N SER A 96 -10.63 -15.39 -23.35
CA SER A 96 -11.03 -14.10 -22.83
C SER A 96 -10.25 -13.84 -21.54
N SER A 97 -9.04 -13.29 -21.66
CA SER A 97 -8.50 -12.49 -20.58
C SER A 97 -9.25 -11.17 -20.60
N ALA A 98 -10.32 -11.10 -19.80
CA ALA A 98 -11.04 -9.86 -19.57
C ALA A 98 -10.02 -8.73 -19.23
N PRO A 99 -10.18 -7.53 -19.81
CA PRO A 99 -9.21 -6.45 -19.59
C PRO A 99 -9.21 -6.04 -18.11
N VAL A 100 -8.06 -6.23 -17.44
CA VAL A 100 -7.77 -5.80 -16.04
C VAL A 100 -7.88 -4.27 -15.84
N ALA A 101 -8.24 -3.52 -16.88
CA ALA A 101 -8.50 -2.08 -16.82
C ALA A 101 -9.73 -1.73 -15.97
N PHE A 102 -10.71 -2.64 -15.86
CA PHE A 102 -11.85 -2.45 -14.96
C PHE A 102 -11.42 -2.62 -13.50
N GLU A 103 -10.61 -3.65 -13.22
CA GLU A 103 -10.12 -3.92 -11.87
C GLU A 103 -9.19 -2.82 -11.36
N GLU A 104 -8.29 -2.23 -12.17
CA GLU A 104 -7.45 -1.15 -11.65
C GLU A 104 -8.23 0.13 -11.33
N ARG A 105 -9.21 0.52 -12.16
CA ARG A 105 -10.06 1.69 -11.87
C ARG A 105 -11.03 1.43 -10.74
N GLU A 106 -11.54 0.21 -10.62
CA GLU A 106 -12.46 -0.20 -9.56
C GLU A 106 -11.72 -0.44 -8.24
N VAL A 107 -10.51 -0.98 -8.26
CA VAL A 107 -9.59 -1.05 -7.12
C VAL A 107 -9.17 0.35 -6.72
N LEU A 108 -8.85 1.24 -7.66
CA LEU A 108 -8.57 2.65 -7.36
C LEU A 108 -9.81 3.30 -6.73
N HIS A 109 -11.01 3.11 -7.29
CA HIS A 109 -12.28 3.61 -6.72
C HIS A 109 -12.59 3.03 -5.33
N ARG A 110 -12.35 1.74 -5.13
CA ARG A 110 -12.62 0.99 -3.89
C ARG A 110 -11.60 1.30 -2.80
N VAL A 111 -10.34 1.51 -3.18
CA VAL A 111 -9.26 1.95 -2.28
C VAL A 111 -9.37 3.44 -1.96
N LEU A 112 -9.87 4.26 -2.88
CA LEU A 112 -10.15 5.67 -2.63
C LEU A 112 -11.44 5.92 -1.86
N GLY A 113 -12.41 5.00 -1.92
CA GLY A 113 -13.63 4.90 -1.10
C GLY A 113 -14.58 6.10 -1.11
N ASP A 114 -14.15 7.27 -1.59
CA ASP A 114 -14.73 8.58 -1.30
C ASP A 114 -14.25 9.62 -2.34
N VAL A 115 -14.18 9.26 -3.63
CA VAL A 115 -14.25 10.31 -4.66
C VAL A 115 -15.71 10.74 -4.71
N ARG A 116 -16.12 11.55 -3.72
CA ARG A 116 -17.54 11.82 -3.39
C ARG A 116 -18.24 12.64 -4.46
N THR A 117 -17.46 13.28 -5.35
CA THR A 117 -17.97 14.18 -6.39
C THR A 117 -17.26 13.96 -7.71
N ARG A 118 -17.96 14.17 -8.84
CA ARG A 118 -17.39 14.23 -10.19
C ARG A 118 -16.14 15.11 -10.30
N ARG A 119 -16.10 16.22 -9.55
CA ARG A 119 -14.96 17.15 -9.47
C ARG A 119 -13.71 16.55 -8.82
N ASP A 120 -13.86 15.63 -7.88
CA ASP A 120 -12.74 14.95 -7.24
C ASP A 120 -12.13 13.91 -8.18
N ALA A 121 -12.96 13.29 -9.04
CA ALA A 121 -12.50 12.36 -10.08
C ALA A 121 -11.69 13.10 -11.15
N GLU A 122 -12.16 14.27 -11.59
CA GLU A 122 -11.41 15.16 -12.49
C GLU A 122 -10.07 15.59 -11.86
N THR A 123 -10.10 15.98 -10.59
CA THR A 123 -8.87 16.37 -9.88
C THR A 123 -7.89 15.18 -9.71
N MET A 124 -8.41 13.97 -9.57
CA MET A 124 -7.60 12.74 -9.52
C MET A 124 -6.96 12.45 -10.89
N GLU A 125 -7.71 12.62 -11.98
CA GLU A 125 -7.17 12.49 -13.33
C GLU A 125 -6.02 13.46 -13.58
N TRP A 126 -6.16 14.72 -13.13
CA TRP A 126 -5.07 15.70 -13.19
C TRP A 126 -3.85 15.28 -12.38
N LEU A 127 -4.04 14.71 -11.18
CA LEU A 127 -2.95 14.20 -10.35
C LEU A 127 -2.21 13.03 -11.04
N VAL A 128 -2.93 12.14 -11.71
CA VAL A 128 -2.34 11.03 -12.47
C VAL A 128 -1.54 11.54 -13.67
N ARG A 129 -2.07 12.54 -14.39
CA ARG A 129 -1.38 13.19 -15.52
C ARG A 129 -0.14 13.98 -15.08
N GLU A 130 -0.19 14.68 -13.96
CA GLU A 130 0.97 15.35 -13.34
C GLU A 130 2.07 14.34 -12.99
N HIS A 131 1.72 13.20 -12.40
CA HIS A 131 2.68 12.12 -12.15
C HIS A 131 3.22 11.48 -13.44
N GLY A 132 2.47 11.60 -14.54
CA GLY A 132 2.90 11.25 -15.90
C GLY A 132 3.90 12.23 -16.52
N GLY A 133 4.23 13.34 -15.84
CA GLY A 133 5.21 14.33 -16.30
C GLY A 133 4.59 15.56 -16.97
N GLU A 134 3.27 15.62 -17.06
CA GLU A 134 2.57 16.78 -17.63
C GLU A 134 2.51 17.94 -16.64
N ARG A 135 2.67 19.18 -17.12
CA ARG A 135 2.65 20.34 -16.24
C ARG A 135 1.20 20.71 -15.91
N LEU A 136 0.93 21.04 -14.65
CA LEU A 136 -0.40 21.48 -14.20
C LEU A 136 -0.90 22.74 -14.93
N ALA A 137 0.00 23.53 -15.52
CA ALA A 137 -0.37 24.70 -16.34
C ALA A 137 -1.00 24.28 -17.68
N ASP A 138 -0.48 23.23 -18.31
CA ASP A 138 -0.97 22.70 -19.58
C ASP A 138 -2.33 22.03 -19.37
N ILE A 139 -2.46 21.24 -18.30
CA ILE A 139 -3.73 20.64 -17.87
C ILE A 139 -4.77 21.73 -17.58
N ALA A 140 -4.37 22.85 -16.95
CA ALA A 140 -5.27 23.96 -16.67
C ALA A 140 -5.77 24.64 -17.95
N ALA A 141 -4.89 24.85 -18.93
CA ALA A 141 -5.24 25.41 -20.23
C ALA A 141 -6.22 24.51 -20.99
N GLU A 142 -6.00 23.19 -21.01
CA GLU A 142 -6.89 22.20 -21.66
C GLU A 142 -8.30 22.18 -21.05
N ASN A 143 -8.40 22.39 -19.73
CA ASN A 143 -9.67 22.31 -19.00
C ASN A 143 -10.37 23.68 -18.88
N GLY A 144 -9.81 24.75 -19.46
CA GLY A 144 -10.36 26.10 -19.35
C GLY A 144 -10.34 26.65 -17.92
N LEU A 145 -9.39 26.21 -17.09
CA LEU A 145 -9.27 26.59 -15.68
C LEU A 145 -8.01 27.41 -15.43
N GLY A 146 -8.04 28.25 -14.40
CA GLY A 146 -6.83 28.93 -13.94
C GLY A 146 -5.83 27.95 -13.31
N ALA A 147 -4.55 28.03 -13.71
CA ALA A 147 -3.47 27.22 -13.13
C ALA A 147 -3.37 27.25 -11.58
N PRO A 148 -3.70 28.36 -10.88
CA PRO A 148 -3.77 28.37 -9.42
C PRO A 148 -4.86 27.45 -8.85
N VAL A 149 -6.01 27.36 -9.53
CA VAL A 149 -7.18 26.55 -9.10
C VAL A 149 -6.85 25.06 -9.20
N VAL A 150 -6.23 24.65 -10.30
CA VAL A 150 -5.79 23.26 -10.51
C VAL A 150 -4.76 22.86 -9.43
N ARG A 151 -3.73 23.69 -9.21
CA ARG A 151 -2.73 23.47 -8.15
C ARG A 151 -3.36 23.34 -6.76
N GLN A 152 -4.30 24.22 -6.42
CA GLN A 152 -4.94 24.18 -5.10
C GLN A 152 -5.78 22.91 -4.91
N ARG A 153 -6.54 22.50 -5.93
CA ARG A 153 -7.36 21.29 -5.88
C ARG A 153 -6.50 20.03 -5.77
N VAL A 154 -5.46 19.91 -6.58
CA VAL A 154 -4.51 18.80 -6.54
C VAL A 154 -3.81 18.73 -5.18
N SER A 155 -3.39 19.88 -4.61
CA SER A 155 -2.77 19.94 -3.29
C SER A 155 -3.71 19.47 -2.17
N ARG A 156 -4.96 19.92 -2.19
CA ARG A 156 -6.00 19.49 -1.23
C ARG A 156 -6.24 17.98 -1.32
N LEU A 157 -6.40 17.46 -2.54
CA LEU A 157 -6.59 16.03 -2.77
C LEU A 157 -5.38 15.23 -2.26
N ARG A 158 -4.16 15.66 -2.58
CA ARG A 158 -2.92 15.02 -2.10
C ARG A 158 -2.81 15.03 -0.57
N ARG A 159 -3.30 16.06 0.12
CA ARG A 159 -3.33 16.11 1.59
C ARG A 159 -4.31 15.07 2.15
N VAL A 160 -5.52 14.98 1.59
CA VAL A 160 -6.52 13.97 1.98
C VAL A 160 -5.98 12.55 1.76
N LEU A 161 -5.31 12.31 0.62
CA LEU A 161 -4.67 11.04 0.34
C LEU A 161 -3.55 10.73 1.34
N ARG A 162 -2.63 11.66 1.61
CA ARG A 162 -1.57 11.41 2.60
C ARG A 162 -2.13 11.08 3.98
N SER A 163 -3.16 11.79 4.44
CA SER A 163 -3.77 11.52 5.75
C SER A 163 -4.39 10.12 5.81
N ARG A 164 -4.98 9.63 4.72
CA ARG A 164 -5.56 8.26 4.64
C ARG A 164 -4.50 7.18 4.46
N TRP A 165 -3.41 7.48 3.76
CA TRP A 165 -2.37 6.52 3.39
C TRP A 165 -1.16 6.51 4.33
N ALA A 166 -1.06 7.43 5.29
CA ALA A 166 0.02 7.44 6.28
C ALA A 166 0.18 6.07 6.98
N GLY A 167 -0.93 5.40 7.29
CA GLY A 167 -0.90 4.04 7.85
C GLY A 167 -0.45 2.96 6.85
N ALA A 168 -0.93 3.00 5.61
CA ALA A 168 -0.56 2.01 4.59
C ALA A 168 0.89 2.14 4.11
N VAL A 169 1.39 3.38 3.98
CA VAL A 169 2.79 3.66 3.65
C VAL A 169 3.71 3.22 4.79
N ALA A 170 3.34 3.46 6.06
CA ALA A 170 4.10 2.96 7.20
C ALA A 170 4.21 1.43 7.21
N VAL A 171 3.13 0.72 6.83
CA VAL A 171 3.13 -0.75 6.70
C VAL A 171 4.04 -1.21 5.56
N LEU A 172 4.00 -0.57 4.38
CA LEU A 172 4.88 -0.90 3.26
C LEU A 172 6.36 -0.63 3.58
N VAL A 173 6.66 0.47 4.28
CA VAL A 173 8.02 0.77 4.77
C VAL A 173 8.48 -0.27 5.78
N ALA A 174 7.62 -0.69 6.71
CA ALA A 174 7.94 -1.75 7.67
C ALA A 174 8.19 -3.11 6.99
N ILE A 175 7.41 -3.45 5.96
CA ILE A 175 7.62 -4.68 5.16
C ILE A 175 8.93 -4.59 4.37
N GLY A 176 9.23 -3.44 3.76
CA GLY A 176 10.50 -3.21 3.05
C GLY A 176 11.71 -3.29 3.98
N ALA A 177 11.62 -2.72 5.19
CA ALA A 177 12.65 -2.81 6.21
C ALA A 177 12.85 -4.25 6.71
N ALA A 178 11.76 -5.00 6.93
CA ALA A 178 11.82 -6.41 7.32
C ALA A 178 12.44 -7.29 6.22
N ALA A 179 12.08 -7.06 4.95
CA ALA A 179 12.67 -7.77 3.81
C ALA A 179 14.17 -7.47 3.64
N ALA A 180 14.60 -6.23 3.87
CA ALA A 180 16.02 -5.85 3.88
C ALA A 180 16.80 -6.46 5.06
N PHE A 181 16.12 -6.70 6.19
CA PHE A 181 16.71 -7.36 7.36
C PHE A 181 16.82 -8.89 7.18
N LEU A 182 15.88 -9.50 6.47
CA LEU A 182 15.85 -10.94 6.17
C LEU A 182 16.77 -11.35 5.00
N GLY A 183 17.22 -10.40 4.17
CA GLY A 183 18.01 -10.65 2.96
C GLY A 183 19.52 -10.46 3.10
N ARG A 184 20.08 -10.25 4.30
CA ARG A 184 21.53 -10.13 4.49
C ARG A 184 22.15 -11.49 4.85
N PRO A 185 23.10 -12.04 4.06
CA PRO A 185 23.92 -13.15 4.50
C PRO A 185 24.85 -12.68 5.63
N GLU A 186 24.97 -13.49 6.67
CA GLU A 186 25.80 -13.25 7.84
C GLU A 186 27.25 -12.91 7.47
N ILE A 187 27.68 -11.68 7.75
CA ILE A 187 29.06 -11.42 8.11
C ILE A 187 29.06 -11.30 9.62
N ALA A 188 29.51 -12.38 10.28
CA ALA A 188 29.72 -12.43 11.70
C ALA A 188 30.86 -11.46 12.08
N ILE A 189 30.49 -10.26 12.52
CA ILE A 189 31.38 -9.38 13.30
C ILE A 189 31.08 -9.70 14.76
N ALA A 190 32.09 -10.20 15.47
CA ALA A 190 32.05 -10.47 16.89
C ALA A 190 31.60 -9.21 17.67
N PRO A 191 30.76 -9.35 18.72
CA PRO A 191 30.25 -8.20 19.44
C PRO A 191 31.38 -7.54 20.24
N GLU A 192 31.80 -6.36 19.78
CA GLU A 192 32.51 -5.42 20.63
C GLU A 192 31.53 -4.89 21.68
N LYS A 193 31.99 -4.89 22.93
CA LYS A 193 31.26 -4.48 24.14
C LYS A 193 30.40 -3.23 23.89
N PRO A 194 29.08 -3.26 24.15
CA PRO A 194 28.26 -2.08 23.95
C PRO A 194 28.68 -0.98 24.93
N VAL A 195 29.16 0.12 24.37
CA VAL A 195 29.22 1.41 25.05
C VAL A 195 27.77 1.80 25.35
N ILE A 196 27.47 1.93 26.64
CA ILE A 196 26.19 2.41 27.17
C ILE A 196 26.02 3.85 26.71
N VAL A 197 25.27 4.06 25.62
CA VAL A 197 24.70 5.38 25.31
C VAL A 197 23.52 5.56 26.25
N ARG A 198 23.71 6.42 27.27
CA ARG A 198 22.63 6.91 28.13
C ARG A 198 21.49 7.41 27.25
N ALA A 199 20.32 6.81 27.41
CA ALA A 199 19.06 7.36 26.94
C ALA A 199 18.90 8.80 27.46
N PRO A 200 18.27 9.72 26.71
CA PRO A 200 17.92 11.01 27.24
C PRO A 200 17.09 10.80 28.50
N GLU A 201 17.55 11.37 29.61
CA GLU A 201 16.81 11.46 30.87
C GLU A 201 15.46 12.11 30.58
N VAL A 202 14.43 11.27 30.46
CA VAL A 202 13.05 11.69 30.67
C VAL A 202 13.01 12.19 32.12
N PRO A 203 12.53 13.42 32.39
CA PRO A 203 12.55 13.98 33.73
C PRO A 203 11.81 13.05 34.70
N ALA A 204 12.59 12.46 35.59
CA ALA A 204 12.12 11.69 36.73
C ALA A 204 11.49 12.66 37.74
N SER A 205 10.23 13.00 37.53
CA SER A 205 9.44 13.69 38.55
C SER A 205 7.94 13.47 38.36
N ALA A 206 7.53 12.21 38.50
CA ALA A 206 6.22 11.87 39.02
C ALA A 206 6.37 10.50 39.68
N SER A 207 6.26 10.46 41.01
CA SER A 207 6.08 9.19 41.72
C SER A 207 4.95 8.42 41.02
N PRO A 208 5.16 7.16 40.58
CA PRO A 208 4.14 6.42 39.90
C PRO A 208 2.94 6.34 40.83
N GLU A 209 1.85 6.98 40.42
CA GLU A 209 0.55 6.81 41.05
C GLU A 209 0.29 5.30 41.17
N PRO A 210 -0.17 4.80 42.33
CA PRO A 210 -0.34 3.37 42.53
C PRO A 210 -1.17 2.78 41.39
N LEU A 211 -0.60 1.78 40.72
CA LEU A 211 -1.23 1.13 39.58
C LEU A 211 -2.67 0.74 39.95
N PRO A 212 -3.66 1.07 39.12
CA PRO A 212 -5.04 0.66 39.38
C PRO A 212 -5.10 -0.88 39.50
N PRO A 213 -5.84 -1.43 40.49
CA PRO A 213 -5.82 -2.85 40.84
C PRO A 213 -6.09 -3.78 39.65
N LEU A 214 -6.89 -3.32 38.69
CA LEU A 214 -7.22 -4.04 37.46
C LEU A 214 -5.98 -4.43 36.64
N LEU A 215 -4.93 -3.59 36.57
CA LEU A 215 -3.71 -3.91 35.82
C LEU A 215 -2.87 -4.99 36.50
N GLY A 216 -2.92 -5.07 37.83
CA GLY A 216 -2.27 -6.13 38.60
C GLY A 216 -2.87 -7.50 38.32
N ASP A 217 -4.21 -7.57 38.25
CA ASP A 217 -4.93 -8.82 38.01
C ASP A 217 -4.72 -9.39 36.61
N ILE A 218 -4.50 -8.51 35.62
CA ILE A 218 -4.27 -8.91 34.22
C ILE A 218 -2.79 -9.01 33.83
N ALA A 219 -1.86 -8.83 34.77
CA ALA A 219 -0.43 -8.91 34.48
C ALA A 219 -0.02 -10.32 33.98
N GLY A 220 0.85 -10.36 32.96
CA GLY A 220 1.40 -11.59 32.40
C GLY A 220 1.23 -11.75 30.88
N GLU A 221 1.46 -12.97 30.40
CA GLU A 221 1.33 -13.33 29.00
C GLU A 221 -0.06 -13.89 28.66
N TRP A 222 -0.57 -13.43 27.53
CA TRP A 222 -1.89 -13.74 27.00
C TRP A 222 -1.78 -14.17 25.53
N VAL A 223 -2.61 -15.11 25.12
CA VAL A 223 -2.71 -15.59 23.74
C VAL A 223 -4.08 -15.20 23.21
N VAL A 224 -4.10 -14.63 22.00
CA VAL A 224 -5.36 -14.32 21.30
C VAL A 224 -6.01 -15.63 20.86
N GLN A 225 -7.22 -15.90 21.37
CA GLN A 225 -7.99 -17.09 20.98
C GLN A 225 -8.94 -16.80 19.83
N ALA A 226 -9.58 -15.64 19.83
CA ALA A 226 -10.58 -15.28 18.83
C ALA A 226 -10.60 -13.77 18.60
N VAL A 227 -10.91 -13.40 17.36
CA VAL A 227 -11.16 -12.01 16.96
C VAL A 227 -12.50 -11.99 16.24
N ARG A 228 -13.45 -11.21 16.76
CA ARG A 228 -14.75 -10.96 16.14
C ARG A 228 -14.77 -9.53 15.62
N PRO A 229 -14.64 -9.34 14.30
CA PRO A 229 -14.65 -8.00 13.71
C PRO A 229 -16.04 -7.35 13.88
N GLU A 230 -16.07 -6.04 14.11
CA GLU A 230 -17.32 -5.26 14.22
C GLU A 230 -18.00 -5.00 12.87
N ARG A 231 -17.28 -5.20 11.76
CA ARG A 231 -17.78 -5.08 10.40
C ARG A 231 -17.68 -6.40 9.66
N GLU A 232 -18.51 -6.57 8.65
CA GLU A 232 -18.35 -7.67 7.70
C GLU A 232 -17.00 -7.55 6.98
N LEU A 233 -16.24 -8.62 7.02
CA LEU A 233 -14.96 -8.75 6.34
C LEU A 233 -15.13 -9.57 5.07
N THR A 234 -14.38 -9.20 4.03
CA THR A 234 -14.21 -10.07 2.87
C THR A 234 -13.51 -11.38 3.27
N ALA A 235 -13.65 -12.44 2.48
CA ALA A 235 -13.01 -13.73 2.77
C ALA A 235 -11.48 -13.62 2.93
N ASN A 236 -10.84 -12.72 2.18
CA ASN A 236 -9.40 -12.50 2.29
C ASN A 236 -9.03 -11.72 3.57
N GLU A 237 -9.80 -10.70 3.94
CA GLU A 237 -9.60 -9.98 5.21
C GLU A 237 -9.79 -10.90 6.41
N GLN A 238 -10.82 -11.76 6.38
CA GLN A 238 -11.05 -12.74 7.45
C GLN A 238 -9.87 -13.70 7.60
N LYS A 239 -9.35 -14.25 6.48
CA LYS A 239 -8.14 -15.11 6.50
C LYS A 239 -6.94 -14.40 7.11
N MET A 240 -6.76 -13.11 6.81
CA MET A 240 -5.66 -12.32 7.39
C MET A 240 -5.84 -12.10 8.89
N VAL A 241 -7.06 -11.79 9.34
CA VAL A 241 -7.37 -11.66 10.77
C VAL A 241 -7.14 -12.97 11.50
N ASP A 242 -7.59 -14.10 10.95
CA ASP A 242 -7.38 -15.42 11.54
C ASP A 242 -5.90 -15.79 11.64
N LEU A 243 -5.12 -15.45 10.61
CA LEU A 243 -3.67 -15.65 10.60
C LEU A 243 -2.99 -14.83 11.69
N TYR A 244 -3.37 -13.56 11.84
CA TYR A 244 -2.82 -12.68 12.87
C TYR A 244 -3.24 -13.12 14.27
N ALA A 245 -4.51 -13.49 14.46
CA ALA A 245 -5.04 -13.95 15.74
C ALA A 245 -4.26 -15.18 16.25
N LYS A 246 -4.02 -16.18 15.39
CA LYS A 246 -3.29 -17.41 15.76
C LYS A 246 -1.86 -17.16 16.25
N ALA A 247 -1.20 -16.12 15.74
CA ALA A 247 0.18 -15.79 16.07
C ALA A 247 0.31 -14.70 17.14
N ALA A 248 -0.79 -14.02 17.50
CA ALA A 248 -0.75 -12.86 18.37
C ALA A 248 -0.65 -13.27 19.85
N ARG A 249 0.36 -12.73 20.51
CA ARG A 249 0.57 -12.78 21.96
C ARG A 249 0.53 -11.37 22.53
N ALA A 250 -0.15 -11.20 23.65
CA ALA A 250 -0.18 -9.94 24.37
C ALA A 250 0.54 -10.10 25.72
N THR A 251 1.40 -9.15 26.06
CA THR A 251 2.07 -9.11 27.37
C THR A 251 1.68 -7.82 28.06
N VAL A 252 1.16 -7.95 29.28
CA VAL A 252 0.79 -6.83 30.14
C VAL A 252 1.80 -6.76 31.28
N ALA A 253 2.57 -5.67 31.31
CA ALA A 253 3.61 -5.41 32.30
C ALA A 253 3.45 -4.01 32.89
N GLY A 254 2.82 -3.92 34.07
CA GLY A 254 2.48 -2.65 34.71
C GLY A 254 1.50 -1.85 33.85
N ALA A 255 1.86 -0.62 33.50
CA ALA A 255 1.08 0.23 32.60
C ALA A 255 1.34 -0.04 31.11
N ARG A 256 2.29 -0.91 30.75
CA ARG A 256 2.62 -1.18 29.35
C ARG A 256 1.93 -2.44 28.85
N ILE A 257 1.20 -2.31 27.75
CA ILE A 257 0.56 -3.41 27.02
C ILE A 257 1.31 -3.56 25.71
N THR A 258 1.80 -4.76 25.41
CA THR A 258 2.45 -5.05 24.14
C THR A 258 1.71 -6.20 23.46
N VAL A 259 1.46 -6.07 22.17
CA VAL A 259 0.87 -7.14 21.34
C VAL A 259 1.84 -7.44 20.21
N ARG A 260 2.25 -8.70 20.11
CA ARG A 260 3.21 -9.17 19.12
C ARG A 260 2.62 -10.32 18.33
N ALA A 261 2.70 -10.21 17.01
CA ALA A 261 2.43 -11.28 16.06
C ALA A 261 3.59 -11.37 15.06
N ASN A 262 3.60 -12.38 14.19
CA ASN A 262 4.67 -12.55 13.19
C ASN A 262 4.81 -11.33 12.25
N ALA A 263 3.72 -10.58 12.03
CA ALA A 263 3.69 -9.47 11.08
C ALA A 263 3.68 -8.07 11.72
N PHE A 264 3.59 -7.95 13.05
CA PHE A 264 3.61 -6.67 13.75
C PHE A 264 3.95 -6.80 15.24
N ALA A 265 4.44 -5.70 15.79
CA ALA A 265 4.54 -5.49 17.23
C ALA A 265 3.99 -4.09 17.51
N ASP A 266 2.93 -4.02 18.30
CA ASP A 266 2.33 -2.78 18.75
C ASP A 266 2.47 -2.68 20.28
N ALA A 267 2.71 -1.48 20.78
CA ALA A 267 2.80 -1.22 22.20
C ALA A 267 1.98 0.01 22.57
N TRP A 268 1.34 -0.08 23.74
CA TRP A 268 0.55 0.97 24.33
C TRP A 268 0.96 1.17 25.78
N THR A 269 0.85 2.41 26.23
CA THR A 269 0.96 2.80 27.64
C THR A 269 -0.41 3.22 28.13
N VAL A 270 -0.88 2.60 29.22
CA VAL A 270 -2.12 2.96 29.89
C VAL A 270 -1.90 4.29 30.60
N GLU A 271 -2.58 5.33 30.14
CA GLU A 271 -2.53 6.68 30.73
C GLU A 271 -3.55 6.83 31.84
N ARG A 272 -4.75 6.24 31.66
CA ARG A 272 -5.85 6.35 32.64
C ARG A 272 -6.75 5.12 32.58
N VAL A 273 -7.34 4.77 33.73
CA VAL A 273 -8.33 3.70 33.86
C VAL A 273 -9.66 4.29 34.35
N GLU A 274 -10.72 4.08 33.60
CA GLU A 274 -12.08 4.57 33.86
C GLU A 274 -13.02 3.36 33.94
N GLY A 275 -13.10 2.73 35.11
CA GLY A 275 -13.87 1.50 35.30
C GLY A 275 -13.30 0.34 34.47
N THR A 276 -14.04 -0.10 33.44
CA THR A 276 -13.61 -1.12 32.48
C THR A 276 -12.96 -0.54 31.23
N THR A 277 -12.91 0.78 31.08
CA THR A 277 -12.31 1.43 29.90
C THR A 277 -10.90 1.90 30.23
N LEU A 278 -9.93 1.49 29.41
CA LEU A 278 -8.55 1.96 29.46
C LEU A 278 -8.37 3.07 28.42
N VAL A 279 -7.81 4.20 28.85
CA VAL A 279 -7.26 5.20 27.93
C VAL A 279 -5.81 4.85 27.72
N VAL A 280 -5.47 4.46 26.50
CA VAL A 280 -4.14 4.00 26.14
C VAL A 280 -3.52 4.93 25.11
N VAL A 281 -2.20 5.08 25.16
CA VAL A 281 -1.43 5.88 24.21
C VAL A 281 -0.45 4.95 23.50
N ASP A 282 -0.50 4.92 22.17
CA ASP A 282 0.48 4.15 21.39
C ASP A 282 1.85 4.83 21.38
N ASP A 283 2.88 4.14 20.88
CA ASP A 283 4.24 4.69 20.76
C ASP A 283 4.32 5.94 19.83
N HIS A 284 3.26 6.26 19.08
CA HIS A 284 3.16 7.44 18.22
C HIS A 284 2.39 8.61 18.88
N GLY A 285 2.01 8.46 20.16
CA GLY A 285 1.26 9.49 20.88
C GLY A 285 -0.24 9.54 20.54
N ARG A 286 -0.78 8.55 19.80
CA ARG A 286 -2.21 8.46 19.52
C ARG A 286 -2.92 7.86 20.72
N ARG A 287 -3.97 8.54 21.16
CA ARG A 287 -4.82 8.10 22.26
C ARG A 287 -5.99 7.29 21.74
N ASP A 288 -6.19 6.11 22.32
CA ASP A 288 -7.31 5.22 22.04
C ASP A 288 -8.04 4.85 23.34
N ARG A 289 -9.32 4.50 23.20
CA ARG A 289 -10.14 3.95 24.29
C ARG A 289 -10.35 2.47 24.04
N VAL A 290 -10.03 1.68 25.05
CA VAL A 290 -10.08 0.22 24.99
C VAL A 290 -10.97 -0.28 26.11
N ASP A 291 -12.11 -0.86 25.76
CA ASP A 291 -12.99 -1.47 26.76
C ASP A 291 -12.50 -2.88 27.06
N LEU A 292 -12.31 -3.19 28.34
CA LEU A 292 -11.79 -4.44 28.83
C LEU A 292 -12.76 -5.07 29.83
N VAL A 293 -13.14 -6.31 29.56
CA VAL A 293 -13.91 -7.15 30.48
C VAL A 293 -13.02 -8.32 30.91
N TYR A 294 -12.68 -8.36 32.20
CA TYR A 294 -11.95 -9.47 32.80
C TYR A 294 -12.94 -10.45 33.42
N ALA A 295 -12.80 -11.73 33.10
CA ALA A 295 -13.57 -12.81 33.67
C ALA A 295 -12.67 -14.00 34.00
N ARG A 296 -13.06 -14.81 34.98
CA ARG A 296 -12.42 -16.10 35.27
C ARG A 296 -13.46 -17.20 35.05
N ASP A 297 -13.21 -18.07 34.08
CA ASP A 297 -14.07 -19.21 33.77
C ASP A 297 -13.40 -20.54 34.17
N LYS A 298 -14.07 -21.68 33.91
CA LYS A 298 -13.53 -23.02 34.23
C LYS A 298 -12.20 -23.33 33.51
N ALA A 299 -11.92 -22.66 32.40
CA ALA A 299 -10.69 -22.81 31.62
C ALA A 299 -9.64 -21.73 31.94
N GLY A 300 -9.89 -20.91 32.97
CA GLY A 300 -8.93 -19.97 33.53
C GLY A 300 -9.28 -18.49 33.30
N PRO A 301 -8.31 -17.59 33.51
CA PRO A 301 -8.48 -16.17 33.26
C PRO A 301 -8.72 -15.88 31.77
N ARG A 302 -9.71 -15.03 31.51
CA ARG A 302 -10.13 -14.58 30.18
C ARG A 302 -10.25 -13.06 30.19
N ILE A 303 -9.75 -12.42 29.14
CA ILE A 303 -9.95 -11.00 28.89
C ILE A 303 -10.67 -10.86 27.55
N ASP A 304 -11.79 -10.15 27.55
CA ASP A 304 -12.42 -9.67 26.33
C ASP A 304 -12.12 -8.19 26.16
N VAL A 305 -11.48 -7.84 25.05
CA VAL A 305 -11.05 -6.48 24.74
C VAL A 305 -11.80 -5.99 23.51
N ARG A 306 -12.33 -4.77 23.55
CA ARG A 306 -12.89 -4.10 22.38
C ARG A 306 -11.88 -3.07 21.86
N LEU A 307 -11.46 -3.25 20.61
CA LEU A 307 -10.47 -2.42 19.92
C LEU A 307 -11.11 -1.78 18.68
N PRO A 308 -11.90 -0.69 18.80
CA PRO A 308 -12.65 -0.15 17.66
C PRO A 308 -11.74 0.46 16.57
N GLY A 309 -10.58 1.00 16.95
CA GLY A 309 -9.66 1.71 16.05
C GLY A 309 -8.45 0.90 15.56
N HIS A 310 -8.28 -0.36 15.99
CA HIS A 310 -7.04 -1.09 15.73
C HIS A 310 -6.91 -1.48 14.25
N PRO A 311 -5.81 -1.16 13.55
CA PRO A 311 -5.71 -1.33 12.10
C PRO A 311 -5.81 -2.79 11.63
N ARG A 312 -5.47 -3.75 12.52
CA ARG A 312 -5.38 -5.19 12.18
C ARG A 312 -6.28 -6.10 13.00
N LEU A 313 -6.80 -5.60 14.13
CA LEU A 313 -7.55 -6.38 15.11
C LEU A 313 -8.81 -5.62 15.53
N ALA A 314 -9.39 -4.84 14.60
CA ALA A 314 -10.57 -4.04 14.88
C ALA A 314 -11.73 -4.94 15.33
N GLY A 315 -12.30 -4.66 16.50
CA GLY A 315 -13.46 -5.36 17.06
C GLY A 315 -13.20 -6.02 18.41
N HIS A 316 -13.86 -7.14 18.66
CA HIS A 316 -13.78 -7.85 19.93
C HIS A 316 -12.71 -8.94 19.89
N VAL A 317 -11.73 -8.84 20.78
CA VAL A 317 -10.61 -9.78 20.89
C VAL A 317 -10.73 -10.53 22.21
N THR A 318 -10.79 -11.86 22.14
CA THR A 318 -10.77 -12.72 23.32
C THR A 318 -9.36 -13.25 23.54
N LEU A 319 -8.81 -12.95 24.70
CA LEU A 319 -7.48 -13.35 25.17
C LEU A 319 -7.62 -14.37 26.31
N ARG A 320 -6.72 -15.36 26.34
CA ARG A 320 -6.56 -16.26 27.49
C ARG A 320 -5.12 -16.31 27.95
N ARG A 321 -4.93 -16.56 29.25
CA ARG A 321 -3.59 -16.66 29.82
C ARG A 321 -2.81 -17.79 29.16
N ALA A 322 -1.55 -17.56 28.82
CA ALA A 322 -0.69 -18.62 28.28
C ALA A 322 -0.55 -19.72 29.34
N VAL A 323 -0.88 -20.96 28.97
CA VAL A 323 -0.60 -22.13 29.79
C VAL A 323 0.84 -22.53 29.45
N HIS A 324 1.75 -22.35 30.39
CA HIS A 324 3.13 -22.83 30.28
C HIS A 324 3.19 -24.33 30.57
#